data_AF-A0AAX7V7X2-F1
#
_entry.id   AF-A0AAX7V7X2-F1
#
_cell.length_a   1.000
_cell.length_b   1.000
_cell.length_c   1.000
_cell.angle_alpha   90.00
_cell.angle_beta   90.00
_cell.angle_gamma   90.00
#
_symmetry.space_group_name_H-M   'P 1'
#
loop_
_entity.id
_entity.type
_entity.pdbx_description
1 polymer ?
#
loop_
_entity_poly.entity_id
_entity_poly.type
_entity_poly.pdbx_seq_one_letter_code
_entity_poly.pdbx_strand_id
1 'polypeptide(L)'
;TQQECQEWEERHSDDDADADEILCGIQGELWSQYPADFCRHPWLDRDIEAVRTLYSVSAVSVREYGSIDDVDVDLKMNANFLDVTQAWRINLSEPVVIRLQFSMSQYLDGPAPSVEVFQLSNNNNFSLGKQLQNILTVFISRVWKHLANDNAVTGQKRSHSWFRPSGTIKKFCARLSTRLPLSKRRIILPTMKLNRLTNHTTSYTIKNPGELFTSTPSGKVRENILQNTSMWKIGVCKATLPLFSLCAQIMRYAEQRIPTLNEYCVVCDERHVFQNGPMLKPAVCTRELCVFSFHMLGVMSGATEEVATGAEVIDLLVAMCRAALQSSRKSLIFEPYPSIVDPHNPKTLAFSPKSRSYDRLQKALDNVLLVRRMAQGPYSEIKKQLDKIDPLAHPLLQWILASNRSHIVKLPLSRQLTFMHTPHQFLLISSPPCKEAHFQTAKKLYGSTFAFHGSHIENWHSILRNGLVNASYTKLQLHGAAYGKGIYLSPISSISFGYSGKNSHEPKLLITSKNLQKHGNIWVCPVSDHVCTRFLFVYENGQVGDIDINTQEDKIQQEISRVIASKPC
;
A
#
# COMPACT_ATOMS: atom_id res chain seq x y z
N THR A 1 -81.58 -28.06 -49.96
CA THR A 1 -82.42 -28.28 -48.76
C THR A 1 -81.47 -28.39 -47.58
N GLN A 2 -81.32 -27.29 -46.84
CA GLN A 2 -81.78 -27.18 -45.44
C GLN A 2 -81.11 -28.25 -44.57
N GLN A 3 -80.04 -27.96 -43.81
CA GLN A 3 -79.97 -27.07 -42.63
C GLN A 3 -81.12 -27.40 -41.67
N GLU A 4 -80.84 -28.04 -40.54
CA GLU A 4 -80.82 -27.45 -39.18
C GLU A 4 -81.05 -28.64 -38.21
N CYS A 5 -80.64 -28.70 -36.93
CA CYS A 5 -79.96 -27.77 -36.04
C CYS A 5 -79.57 -28.50 -34.73
N GLN A 6 -78.55 -27.95 -34.05
CA GLN A 6 -78.43 -27.74 -32.58
C GLN A 6 -78.21 -28.94 -31.65
N GLU A 7 -77.43 -28.89 -30.56
CA GLU A 7 -76.77 -27.83 -29.75
C GLU A 7 -75.62 -28.52 -28.95
N TRP A 8 -74.40 -27.97 -28.81
CA TRP A 8 -73.86 -27.08 -27.73
C TRP A 8 -73.98 -27.67 -26.31
N GLU A 9 -73.05 -27.60 -25.35
CA GLU A 9 -71.71 -26.99 -25.14
C GLU A 9 -71.17 -27.62 -23.83
N GLU A 10 -69.84 -27.71 -23.60
CA GLU A 10 -69.20 -27.17 -22.38
C GLU A 10 -67.65 -27.17 -22.46
N ARG A 11 -67.06 -26.10 -21.92
CA ARG A 11 -65.75 -25.46 -22.19
C ARG A 11 -64.58 -25.96 -21.33
N HIS A 12 -63.35 -25.63 -21.79
CA HIS A 12 -62.25 -24.89 -21.09
C HIS A 12 -60.94 -25.13 -21.90
N SER A 13 -60.42 -24.26 -22.78
CA SER A 13 -59.88 -22.87 -22.71
C SER A 13 -58.42 -22.74 -22.23
N ASP A 14 -57.67 -21.98 -23.04
CA ASP A 14 -56.38 -21.26 -22.84
C ASP A 14 -55.11 -22.06 -23.21
N ASP A 15 -54.50 -21.93 -24.40
CA ASP A 15 -53.95 -20.77 -25.16
C ASP A 15 -52.93 -19.94 -24.36
N ASP A 16 -51.63 -20.14 -24.63
CA ASP A 16 -50.52 -19.19 -24.35
C ASP A 16 -49.15 -19.72 -24.90
N ALA A 17 -49.04 -19.99 -26.20
CA ALA A 17 -47.77 -20.46 -26.80
C ALA A 17 -47.23 -19.67 -28.00
N ASP A 18 -48.01 -18.77 -28.62
CA ASP A 18 -47.65 -18.21 -29.94
C ASP A 18 -47.18 -16.74 -29.95
N ALA A 19 -46.93 -16.13 -28.79
CA ALA A 19 -46.50 -14.72 -28.73
C ALA A 19 -44.97 -14.51 -28.88
N ASP A 20 -44.15 -15.51 -28.53
CA ASP A 20 -42.68 -15.36 -28.49
C ASP A 20 -42.00 -15.58 -29.85
N GLU A 21 -42.63 -16.33 -30.76
CA GLU A 21 -42.05 -16.62 -32.08
C GLU A 21 -42.29 -15.47 -33.08
N ILE A 22 -43.36 -14.69 -32.89
CA ILE A 22 -43.72 -13.56 -33.76
C ILE A 22 -42.83 -12.33 -33.49
N LEU A 23 -42.34 -12.14 -32.26
CA LEU A 23 -41.45 -11.01 -31.95
C LEU A 23 -40.04 -11.18 -32.53
N CYS A 24 -39.58 -12.43 -32.68
CA CYS A 24 -38.25 -12.72 -33.21
C CYS A 24 -38.19 -12.62 -34.76
N GLY A 25 -39.33 -12.79 -35.45
CA GLY A 25 -39.43 -12.63 -36.91
C GLY A 25 -39.55 -11.17 -37.36
N ILE A 26 -40.30 -10.34 -36.63
CA ILE A 26 -40.51 -8.93 -37.00
C ILE A 26 -39.24 -8.07 -36.79
N GLN A 27 -38.34 -8.53 -35.93
CA GLN A 27 -37.03 -7.88 -35.73
C GLN A 27 -35.98 -8.29 -36.78
N GLY A 28 -36.23 -9.32 -37.60
CA GLY A 28 -35.33 -9.73 -38.68
C GLY A 28 -35.49 -8.90 -39.96
N GLU A 29 -36.66 -8.33 -40.21
CA GLU A 29 -36.97 -7.65 -41.50
C GLU A 29 -36.83 -6.12 -41.47
N LEU A 30 -36.63 -5.51 -40.30
CA LEU A 30 -36.42 -4.05 -40.18
C LEU A 30 -34.93 -3.64 -40.15
N TRP A 31 -33.99 -4.60 -40.21
CA TRP A 31 -32.55 -4.36 -40.02
C TRP A 31 -31.73 -4.42 -41.32
N SER A 32 -32.36 -4.53 -42.49
CA SER A 32 -31.63 -4.63 -43.77
C SER A 32 -31.28 -3.27 -44.40
N GLN A 33 -31.33 -2.15 -43.66
CA GLN A 33 -31.13 -0.82 -44.24
C GLN A 33 -30.26 0.15 -43.43
N TYR A 34 -29.30 -0.38 -42.66
CA TYR A 34 -28.20 0.42 -42.10
C TYR A 34 -26.86 -0.29 -42.37
N PRO A 35 -25.73 0.44 -42.48
CA PRO A 35 -24.42 -0.18 -42.65
C PRO A 35 -24.17 -1.14 -41.50
N ALA A 36 -23.24 -2.10 -41.65
CA ALA A 36 -22.88 -3.05 -40.60
C ALA A 36 -22.29 -2.31 -39.36
N ASP A 37 -23.14 -1.68 -38.57
CA ASP A 37 -22.82 -0.97 -37.35
C ASP A 37 -22.71 -2.03 -36.25
N PHE A 38 -21.52 -2.19 -35.69
CA PHE A 38 -21.29 -3.04 -34.53
C PHE A 38 -22.28 -2.66 -33.44
N CYS A 39 -23.23 -3.54 -33.12
CA CYS A 39 -24.20 -3.31 -32.06
C CYS A 39 -23.57 -3.66 -30.72
N ARG A 40 -23.77 -2.78 -29.73
CA ARG A 40 -23.24 -2.98 -28.38
C ARG A 40 -23.90 -4.19 -27.71
N HIS A 41 -23.09 -5.06 -27.10
CA HIS A 41 -23.59 -6.27 -26.45
C HIS A 41 -24.54 -5.92 -25.27
N PRO A 42 -25.75 -6.54 -25.14
CA PRO A 42 -26.73 -6.17 -24.10
C PRO A 42 -26.23 -6.28 -22.65
N TRP A 43 -25.42 -7.29 -22.32
CA TRP A 43 -24.75 -7.40 -21.01
C TRP A 43 -23.85 -6.20 -20.69
N LEU A 44 -23.21 -5.58 -21.69
CA LEU A 44 -22.39 -4.39 -21.48
C LEU A 44 -23.25 -3.19 -21.10
N ASP A 45 -24.40 -2.99 -21.76
CA ASP A 45 -25.34 -1.92 -21.40
C ASP A 45 -25.89 -2.10 -19.98
N ARG A 46 -26.20 -3.33 -19.59
CA ARG A 46 -26.60 -3.64 -18.21
C ARG A 46 -25.50 -3.31 -17.20
N ASP A 47 -24.25 -3.59 -17.54
CA ASP A 47 -23.09 -3.30 -16.71
C ASP A 47 -22.83 -1.80 -16.54
N ILE A 48 -22.95 -1.04 -17.64
CA ILE A 48 -22.86 0.43 -17.63
C ILE A 48 -23.98 1.00 -16.77
N GLU A 49 -25.22 0.54 -16.96
CA GLU A 49 -26.37 1.05 -16.21
C GLU A 49 -26.30 0.69 -14.72
N ALA A 50 -25.76 -0.48 -14.39
CA ALA A 50 -25.49 -0.85 -13.00
C ALA A 50 -24.51 0.13 -12.33
N VAL A 51 -23.45 0.55 -13.02
CA VAL A 51 -22.52 1.57 -12.48
C VAL A 51 -23.20 2.92 -12.31
N ARG A 52 -24.02 3.35 -13.28
CA ARG A 52 -24.77 4.61 -13.19
C ARG A 52 -25.73 4.64 -12.01
N THR A 53 -26.41 3.52 -11.77
CA THR A 53 -27.36 3.35 -10.67
C THR A 53 -26.66 3.30 -9.31
N LEU A 54 -25.52 2.62 -9.20
CA LEU A 54 -24.83 2.39 -7.93
C LEU A 54 -23.95 3.56 -7.48
N TYR A 55 -23.39 4.32 -8.41
CA TYR A 55 -22.43 5.39 -8.12
C TYR A 55 -22.98 6.75 -8.55
N SER A 56 -22.99 7.02 -9.86
CA SER A 56 -23.59 8.19 -10.48
C SER A 56 -23.55 8.05 -12.00
N VAL A 57 -24.38 8.84 -12.69
CA VAL A 57 -24.34 8.92 -14.17
C VAL A 57 -22.95 9.34 -14.67
N SER A 58 -22.24 10.19 -13.92
CA SER A 58 -20.90 10.66 -14.23
C SER A 58 -19.77 9.68 -13.89
N ALA A 59 -20.06 8.58 -13.17
CA ALA A 59 -19.08 7.59 -12.75
C ALA A 59 -18.62 6.66 -13.89
N VAL A 60 -19.30 6.66 -15.03
CA VAL A 60 -18.92 5.89 -16.22
C VAL A 60 -19.03 6.74 -17.47
N SER A 61 -18.04 6.66 -18.34
CA SER A 61 -18.13 7.21 -19.71
C SER A 61 -17.64 6.18 -20.71
N VAL A 62 -18.33 6.10 -21.85
CA VAL A 62 -18.06 5.13 -22.92
C VAL A 62 -17.58 5.91 -24.15
N ARG A 63 -16.50 5.46 -24.78
CA ARG A 63 -16.06 5.94 -26.09
C ARG A 63 -16.04 4.76 -27.06
N GLU A 64 -16.82 4.89 -28.11
CA GLU A 64 -16.90 3.92 -29.20
C GLU A 64 -16.10 4.42 -30.38
N TYR A 65 -15.41 3.50 -31.05
CA TYR A 65 -14.64 3.81 -32.24
C TYR A 65 -15.41 3.25 -33.44
N GLY A 66 -16.26 4.04 -34.10
CA GLY A 66 -17.22 3.55 -35.11
C GLY A 66 -16.64 2.79 -36.32
N SER A 67 -15.31 2.74 -36.49
CA SER A 67 -14.62 1.96 -37.52
C SER A 67 -13.94 0.67 -37.00
N ILE A 68 -13.97 0.40 -35.69
CA ILE A 68 -13.31 -0.74 -35.03
C ILE A 68 -14.26 -1.27 -33.96
N ASP A 69 -14.35 -2.59 -33.80
CA ASP A 69 -15.19 -3.20 -32.74
C ASP A 69 -14.66 -2.97 -31.31
N ASP A 70 -13.80 -1.96 -31.08
CA ASP A 70 -13.22 -1.65 -29.78
C ASP A 70 -14.04 -0.57 -29.05
N VAL A 71 -14.19 -0.74 -27.75
CA VAL A 71 -14.81 0.26 -26.86
C VAL A 71 -13.91 0.54 -25.67
N ASP A 72 -13.78 1.82 -25.32
CA ASP A 72 -13.23 2.23 -24.04
C ASP A 72 -14.37 2.51 -23.05
N VAL A 73 -14.36 1.81 -21.91
CA VAL A 73 -15.21 2.12 -20.77
C VAL A 73 -14.36 2.70 -19.64
N ASP A 74 -14.52 4.00 -19.40
CA ASP A 74 -13.84 4.74 -18.35
C ASP A 74 -14.71 4.76 -17.08
N LEU A 75 -14.25 4.07 -16.03
CA LEU A 75 -14.83 4.10 -14.70
C LEU A 75 -14.13 5.18 -13.86
N LYS A 76 -14.88 6.13 -13.32
CA LYS A 76 -14.37 7.33 -12.66
C LYS A 76 -14.62 7.28 -11.17
N MET A 77 -13.55 7.34 -10.39
CA MET A 77 -13.58 7.24 -8.94
C MET A 77 -13.07 8.54 -8.28
N ASN A 78 -13.88 9.13 -7.41
CA ASN A 78 -13.46 10.28 -6.62
C ASN A 78 -12.58 9.81 -5.45
N ALA A 79 -11.34 10.29 -5.40
CA ALA A 79 -10.36 9.92 -4.37
C ALA A 79 -10.55 10.64 -3.02
N ASN A 80 -11.74 11.20 -2.77
CA ASN A 80 -12.04 12.02 -1.58
C ASN A 80 -11.91 11.26 -0.25
N PHE A 81 -11.86 9.93 -0.30
CA PHE A 81 -11.64 9.06 0.86
C PHE A 81 -10.16 8.94 1.28
N LEU A 82 -9.23 9.56 0.55
CA LEU A 82 -7.79 9.49 0.84
C LEU A 82 -7.28 10.73 1.57
N ASP A 83 -6.75 10.52 2.77
CA ASP A 83 -6.15 11.58 3.62
C ASP A 83 -4.63 11.74 3.38
N VAL A 84 -4.06 11.01 2.41
CA VAL A 84 -2.60 10.92 2.15
C VAL A 84 -2.19 11.42 0.76
N THR A 85 -3.01 12.27 0.16
CA THR A 85 -2.93 12.65 -1.26
C THR A 85 -1.60 13.26 -1.67
N GLN A 86 -0.93 13.97 -0.75
CA GLN A 86 0.39 14.52 -0.99
C GLN A 86 1.51 13.46 -1.04
N ALA A 87 1.43 12.44 -0.19
CA ALA A 87 2.41 11.35 -0.20
C ALA A 87 2.24 10.46 -1.45
N TRP A 88 1.03 10.43 -1.98
CA TRP A 88 0.56 9.57 -3.07
C TRP A 88 0.45 10.30 -4.41
N ARG A 89 0.69 11.62 -4.42
CA ARG A 89 0.57 12.52 -5.57
C ARG A 89 -0.74 12.37 -6.35
N ILE A 90 -1.81 12.11 -5.60
CA ILE A 90 -3.16 12.05 -6.15
C ILE A 90 -3.70 13.47 -6.21
N ASN A 91 -4.13 13.88 -7.40
CA ASN A 91 -4.86 15.12 -7.57
C ASN A 91 -6.31 14.89 -7.13
N LEU A 92 -6.71 15.48 -6.00
CA LEU A 92 -8.08 15.35 -5.47
C LEU A 92 -9.14 16.09 -6.31
N SER A 93 -8.72 17.03 -7.14
CA SER A 93 -9.63 17.83 -7.97
C SER A 93 -10.13 17.05 -9.20
N GLU A 94 -9.56 15.87 -9.48
CA GLU A 94 -9.94 15.02 -10.60
C GLU A 94 -10.10 13.55 -10.16
N PRO A 95 -10.96 12.77 -10.82
CA PRO A 95 -11.14 11.37 -10.48
C PRO A 95 -9.92 10.54 -10.90
N VAL A 96 -9.73 9.42 -10.20
CA VAL A 96 -8.92 8.31 -10.71
C VAL A 96 -9.76 7.59 -11.76
N VAL A 97 -9.22 7.46 -12.97
CA VAL A 97 -9.90 6.80 -14.09
C VAL A 97 -9.33 5.40 -14.27
N ILE A 98 -10.21 4.40 -14.25
CA ILE A 98 -9.91 3.03 -14.64
C ILE A 98 -10.53 2.83 -16.02
N ARG A 99 -9.70 2.78 -17.05
CA ARG A 99 -10.12 2.52 -18.43
C ARG A 99 -10.04 1.05 -18.74
N LEU A 100 -11.14 0.50 -19.21
CA LEU A 100 -11.24 -0.87 -19.71
C LEU A 100 -11.37 -0.83 -21.22
N GLN A 101 -10.57 -1.62 -21.93
CA GLN A 101 -10.65 -1.71 -23.39
C GLN A 101 -10.90 -3.15 -23.81
N PHE A 102 -11.91 -3.35 -24.64
CA PHE A 102 -12.36 -4.67 -25.09
C PHE A 102 -13.24 -4.53 -26.33
N SER A 103 -13.53 -5.67 -26.96
CA SER A 103 -14.46 -5.73 -28.08
C SER A 103 -15.89 -5.48 -27.60
N MET A 104 -16.57 -4.54 -28.25
CA MET A 104 -17.92 -4.12 -27.94
C MET A 104 -18.95 -5.21 -28.25
N SER A 105 -18.77 -5.91 -29.38
CA SER A 105 -19.66 -6.99 -29.81
C SER A 105 -19.39 -8.32 -29.08
N GLN A 106 -18.17 -8.56 -28.61
CA GLN A 106 -17.76 -9.82 -27.94
C GLN A 106 -17.63 -9.68 -26.42
N TYR A 107 -18.44 -8.83 -25.79
CA TYR A 107 -18.37 -8.66 -24.34
C TYR A 107 -18.67 -9.98 -23.61
N LEU A 108 -17.75 -10.43 -22.75
CA LEU A 108 -17.71 -11.75 -22.07
C LEU A 108 -17.42 -12.96 -22.96
N ASP A 109 -17.64 -12.86 -24.27
CA ASP A 109 -17.34 -13.94 -25.23
C ASP A 109 -15.93 -13.82 -25.85
N GLY A 110 -15.31 -12.65 -25.74
CA GLY A 110 -13.99 -12.31 -26.27
C GLY A 110 -12.86 -12.35 -25.24
N PRO A 111 -11.67 -11.83 -25.62
CA PRO A 111 -10.54 -11.72 -24.69
C PRO A 111 -10.87 -10.82 -23.50
N ALA A 112 -10.25 -11.11 -22.35
CA ALA A 112 -10.40 -10.28 -21.16
C ALA A 112 -9.92 -8.83 -21.44
N PRO A 113 -10.58 -7.82 -20.84
CA PRO A 113 -10.31 -6.44 -21.15
C PRO A 113 -8.91 -6.03 -20.70
N SER A 114 -8.25 -5.21 -21.51
CA SER A 114 -7.06 -4.48 -21.05
C SER A 114 -7.50 -3.44 -20.02
N VAL A 115 -6.61 -3.09 -19.10
CA VAL A 115 -6.88 -2.09 -18.08
C VAL A 115 -5.76 -1.06 -18.02
N GLU A 116 -6.14 0.20 -17.99
CA GLU A 116 -5.27 1.33 -17.73
C GLU A 116 -5.81 2.13 -16.55
N VAL A 117 -4.91 2.72 -15.76
CA VAL A 117 -5.29 3.53 -14.60
C VAL A 117 -4.48 4.81 -14.61
N PHE A 118 -5.17 5.95 -14.66
CA PHE A 118 -4.53 7.26 -14.78
C PHE A 118 -5.37 8.36 -14.12
N GLN A 119 -4.77 9.54 -13.95
CA GLN A 119 -5.48 10.80 -13.77
C GLN A 119 -5.16 11.71 -14.95
N LEU A 120 -6.12 12.50 -15.43
CA LEU A 120 -5.97 13.26 -16.69
C LEU A 120 -4.81 14.26 -16.63
N SER A 121 -4.64 14.95 -15.50
CA SER A 121 -3.52 15.88 -15.31
C SER A 121 -2.18 15.19 -15.08
N ASN A 122 -2.18 13.88 -14.82
CA ASN A 122 -1.00 13.11 -14.42
C ASN A 122 -0.96 11.70 -15.05
N ASN A 123 -0.99 11.63 -16.38
CA ASN A 123 -1.03 10.36 -17.10
C ASN A 123 0.28 9.53 -16.92
N ASN A 124 1.42 10.20 -16.76
CA ASN A 124 2.73 9.54 -16.72
C ASN A 124 3.31 9.35 -15.30
N ASN A 125 2.89 10.14 -14.30
CA ASN A 125 3.51 10.13 -12.95
C ASN A 125 2.53 9.67 -11.85
N PHE A 126 1.51 8.87 -12.19
CA PHE A 126 0.59 8.28 -11.21
C PHE A 126 1.09 6.91 -10.73
N SER A 127 2.10 6.93 -9.86
CA SER A 127 2.77 5.72 -9.32
C SER A 127 1.83 4.67 -8.71
N LEU A 128 0.77 5.10 -8.00
CA LEU A 128 -0.27 4.20 -7.48
C LEU A 128 -1.15 3.61 -8.57
N GLY A 129 -1.37 4.35 -9.65
CA GLY A 129 -2.08 3.88 -10.83
C GLY A 129 -1.44 2.62 -11.37
N LYS A 130 -0.10 2.55 -11.40
CA LYS A 130 0.59 1.35 -11.85
C LYS A 130 0.33 0.13 -10.95
N GLN A 131 0.34 0.32 -9.62
CA GLN A 131 0.01 -0.76 -8.69
C GLN A 131 -1.44 -1.18 -8.83
N LEU A 132 -2.37 -0.22 -8.91
CA LEU A 132 -3.79 -0.47 -9.07
C LEU A 132 -4.08 -1.20 -10.40
N GLN A 133 -3.47 -0.74 -11.50
CA GLN A 133 -3.55 -1.36 -12.82
C GLN A 133 -3.18 -2.84 -12.74
N ASN A 134 -2.03 -3.17 -12.14
CA ASN A 134 -1.58 -4.56 -12.02
C ASN A 134 -2.54 -5.44 -11.22
N ILE A 135 -3.02 -4.97 -10.07
CA ILE A 135 -3.95 -5.76 -9.25
C ILE A 135 -5.32 -5.92 -9.94
N LEU A 136 -5.75 -4.90 -10.70
CA LEU A 136 -6.97 -4.95 -11.49
C LEU A 136 -6.83 -5.93 -12.65
N THR A 137 -5.70 -5.96 -13.36
CA THR A 137 -5.44 -6.95 -14.42
C THR A 137 -5.59 -8.38 -13.88
N VAL A 138 -5.02 -8.67 -12.71
CA VAL A 138 -5.12 -10.00 -12.08
C VAL A 138 -6.56 -10.29 -11.63
N PHE A 139 -7.24 -9.31 -11.04
CA PHE A 139 -8.63 -9.45 -10.61
C PHE A 139 -9.56 -9.71 -11.80
N ILE A 140 -9.51 -8.86 -12.83
CA ILE A 140 -10.29 -8.94 -14.07
C ILE A 140 -10.06 -10.28 -14.74
N SER A 141 -8.82 -10.73 -14.94
CA SER A 141 -8.54 -12.02 -15.60
C SER A 141 -9.15 -13.24 -14.88
N ARG A 142 -9.41 -13.14 -13.58
CA ARG A 142 -10.09 -14.20 -12.79
C ARG A 142 -11.61 -14.05 -12.87
N VAL A 143 -12.14 -12.85 -12.70
CA VAL A 143 -13.59 -12.57 -12.75
C VAL A 143 -14.13 -12.81 -14.16
N TRP A 144 -13.42 -12.35 -15.20
CA TRP A 144 -13.76 -12.56 -16.60
C TRP A 144 -13.95 -14.04 -16.93
N LYS A 145 -13.04 -14.91 -16.47
CA LYS A 145 -13.16 -16.36 -16.66
C LYS A 145 -14.38 -16.96 -15.96
N HIS A 146 -14.79 -16.41 -14.82
CA HIS A 146 -15.99 -16.89 -14.13
C HIS A 146 -17.26 -16.44 -14.85
N LEU A 147 -17.32 -15.16 -15.25
CA LEU A 147 -18.47 -14.61 -15.96
C LEU A 147 -18.66 -15.21 -17.36
N ALA A 148 -17.56 -15.43 -18.10
CA ALA A 148 -17.58 -16.05 -19.43
C ALA A 148 -17.96 -17.55 -19.41
N ASN A 149 -17.70 -18.24 -18.31
CA ASN A 149 -18.02 -19.67 -18.18
C ASN A 149 -19.44 -19.93 -17.66
N ASP A 150 -20.08 -18.96 -16.99
CA ASP A 150 -21.43 -19.09 -16.44
C ASP A 150 -22.48 -18.83 -17.54
N ASN A 151 -22.51 -19.68 -18.57
CA ASN A 151 -23.68 -19.81 -19.44
C ASN A 151 -24.71 -20.74 -18.77
N ALA A 152 -25.88 -20.18 -18.47
CA ALA A 152 -27.15 -20.81 -18.04
C ALA A 152 -27.39 -21.16 -16.54
N VAL A 153 -28.30 -20.36 -15.93
CA VAL A 153 -29.39 -20.76 -15.00
C VAL A 153 -29.10 -21.11 -13.53
N THR A 154 -27.87 -21.23 -13.01
CA THR A 154 -27.68 -21.63 -11.58
C THR A 154 -26.82 -20.69 -10.71
N GLY A 155 -27.18 -19.40 -10.68
CA GLY A 155 -26.40 -18.36 -10.02
C GLY A 155 -26.82 -17.91 -8.62
N GLN A 156 -27.59 -18.68 -7.82
CA GLN A 156 -28.10 -18.19 -6.52
C GLN A 156 -27.30 -18.63 -5.27
N LYS A 157 -26.35 -19.58 -5.36
CA LYS A 157 -25.76 -20.21 -4.14
C LYS A 157 -24.24 -20.13 -3.95
N ARG A 158 -23.44 -19.55 -4.86
CA ARG A 158 -21.96 -19.67 -4.77
C ARG A 158 -21.14 -18.37 -4.71
N SER A 159 -21.75 -17.20 -4.97
CA SER A 159 -21.03 -15.92 -5.01
C SER A 159 -20.74 -15.31 -3.62
N HIS A 160 -21.44 -15.76 -2.55
CA HIS A 160 -21.11 -15.45 -1.14
C HIS A 160 -19.70 -15.90 -0.69
N SER A 161 -18.94 -16.54 -1.59
CA SER A 161 -17.57 -16.96 -1.34
C SER A 161 -16.55 -15.82 -1.43
N TRP A 162 -16.76 -14.78 -2.26
CA TRP A 162 -15.68 -13.82 -2.57
C TRP A 162 -15.53 -12.69 -1.54
N PHE A 163 -16.65 -12.31 -0.93
CA PHE A 163 -16.74 -11.26 0.09
C PHE A 163 -17.29 -11.87 1.40
N ARG A 164 -16.67 -11.57 2.54
CA ARG A 164 -17.21 -11.96 3.84
C ARG A 164 -18.51 -11.19 4.12
N PRO A 165 -19.46 -11.73 4.91
CA PRO A 165 -20.65 -11.02 5.36
C PRO A 165 -20.36 -9.69 6.08
N SER A 166 -19.14 -9.52 6.60
CA SER A 166 -18.62 -8.29 7.22
C SER A 166 -18.07 -7.25 6.22
N GLY A 167 -18.17 -7.48 4.90
CA GLY A 167 -17.65 -6.59 3.86
C GLY A 167 -16.15 -6.72 3.55
N THR A 168 -15.44 -7.66 4.18
CA THR A 168 -13.98 -7.86 3.99
C THR A 168 -13.69 -8.96 2.95
N ILE A 169 -12.74 -8.72 2.04
CA ILE A 169 -12.39 -9.66 0.95
C ILE A 169 -11.60 -10.89 1.47
N LYS A 170 -11.77 -12.07 0.85
CA LYS A 170 -10.92 -13.27 1.14
C LYS A 170 -9.48 -13.08 0.58
N LYS A 171 -8.46 -13.64 1.25
CA LYS A 171 -7.05 -13.60 0.79
C LYS A 171 -6.93 -14.15 -0.64
N PHE A 172 -6.42 -13.34 -1.56
CA PHE A 172 -6.10 -13.75 -2.92
C PHE A 172 -4.60 -13.59 -3.18
N CYS A 173 -3.88 -14.70 -3.30
CA CYS A 173 -2.46 -14.71 -3.61
C CYS A 173 -2.26 -15.04 -5.11
N ALA A 174 -1.29 -14.40 -5.76
CA ALA A 174 -0.76 -14.82 -7.04
C ALA A 174 0.37 -15.84 -6.80
N ARG A 175 0.06 -17.14 -6.89
CA ARG A 175 1.12 -18.15 -7.05
C ARG A 175 1.59 -18.10 -8.51
N LEU A 176 2.83 -17.69 -8.75
CA LEU A 176 3.50 -17.92 -10.03
C LEU A 176 3.48 -19.42 -10.31
N SER A 177 2.72 -19.85 -11.31
CA SER A 177 2.77 -21.22 -11.82
C SER A 177 3.92 -21.32 -12.83
N THR A 178 5.10 -21.74 -12.39
CA THR A 178 6.14 -22.25 -13.30
C THR A 178 5.72 -23.62 -13.81
N ARG A 179 4.98 -23.67 -14.93
CA ARG A 179 4.91 -24.88 -15.76
C ARG A 179 6.01 -24.78 -16.82
N LEU A 180 7.07 -25.57 -16.66
CA LEU A 180 8.03 -25.81 -17.73
C LEU A 180 7.38 -26.71 -18.81
N PRO A 181 7.65 -26.50 -20.11
CA PRO A 181 7.14 -27.36 -21.16
C PRO A 181 7.89 -28.71 -21.17
N LEU A 182 7.13 -29.81 -21.21
CA LEU A 182 7.64 -31.14 -21.48
C LEU A 182 8.13 -31.22 -22.93
N SER A 183 9.45 -31.16 -23.14
CA SER A 183 10.06 -31.56 -24.40
C SER A 183 10.31 -33.07 -24.40
N LYS A 184 9.67 -33.77 -25.34
CA LYS A 184 9.95 -35.18 -25.64
C LYS A 184 11.35 -35.27 -26.27
N ARG A 185 12.34 -35.79 -25.54
CA ARG A 185 13.52 -36.43 -26.13
C ARG A 185 13.82 -37.73 -25.40
N ARG A 186 13.69 -38.83 -26.16
CA ARG A 186 14.17 -40.18 -25.80
C ARG A 186 15.69 -40.14 -25.72
N ILE A 187 16.26 -40.44 -24.56
CA ILE A 187 17.65 -40.89 -24.44
C ILE A 187 17.61 -42.17 -23.59
N ILE A 188 18.17 -43.22 -24.17
CA ILE A 188 18.27 -44.58 -23.65
C ILE A 188 19.47 -44.63 -22.70
N LEU A 189 19.31 -45.18 -21.49
CA LEU A 189 20.42 -45.65 -20.65
C LEU A 189 19.95 -46.91 -19.86
N PRO A 190 20.81 -47.93 -19.64
CA PRO A 190 20.35 -49.29 -19.42
C PRO A 190 19.96 -49.60 -17.98
N THR A 191 19.05 -50.55 -17.91
CA THR A 191 18.50 -51.27 -16.76
C THR A 191 19.56 -51.92 -15.86
N MET A 192 19.53 -51.62 -14.56
CA MET A 192 19.86 -52.60 -13.52
C MET A 192 18.76 -52.66 -12.45
N LYS A 193 18.12 -53.84 -12.47
CA LYS A 193 17.22 -54.54 -11.55
C LYS A 193 16.68 -53.83 -10.29
N LEU A 194 15.34 -53.76 -10.33
CA LEU A 194 14.38 -53.69 -9.24
C LEU A 194 14.60 -54.78 -8.17
N ASN A 195 14.55 -54.39 -6.90
CA ASN A 195 13.92 -55.19 -5.84
C ASN A 195 13.17 -54.25 -4.91
N ARG A 196 11.85 -54.44 -4.86
CA ARG A 196 10.89 -53.74 -4.00
C ARG A 196 10.41 -54.78 -2.99
N LEU A 197 10.46 -54.49 -1.69
CA LEU A 197 9.39 -54.73 -0.71
C LEU A 197 9.84 -54.39 0.74
N THR A 198 9.14 -53.40 1.31
CA THR A 198 8.57 -53.32 2.68
C THR A 198 9.46 -53.58 3.91
N ASN A 199 9.67 -52.56 4.77
CA ASN A 199 8.81 -52.22 5.94
C ASN A 199 9.54 -51.36 7.00
N HIS A 200 8.76 -50.49 7.67
CA HIS A 200 9.03 -49.73 8.93
C HIS A 200 10.18 -48.68 8.89
N THR A 201 10.04 -47.49 9.49
CA THR A 201 10.45 -47.24 10.88
C THR A 201 10.23 -45.75 11.24
N THR A 202 9.37 -45.54 12.25
CA THR A 202 9.58 -44.74 13.47
C THR A 202 9.82 -43.22 13.42
N SER A 203 8.89 -42.54 14.09
CA SER A 203 8.97 -41.18 14.64
C SER A 203 10.01 -41.06 15.75
N TYR A 204 10.79 -39.98 15.78
CA TYR A 204 11.52 -39.54 16.96
C TYR A 204 11.20 -38.09 17.32
N THR A 205 10.79 -37.91 18.56
CA THR A 205 10.54 -36.67 19.28
C THR A 205 11.84 -36.17 19.91
N ILE A 206 12.15 -34.87 19.83
CA ILE A 206 13.12 -34.22 20.73
C ILE A 206 12.38 -33.16 21.54
N LYS A 207 12.43 -33.37 22.87
CA LYS A 207 11.91 -32.52 23.94
C LYS A 207 12.88 -31.35 24.17
N ASN A 208 12.36 -30.17 24.51
CA ASN A 208 13.08 -29.18 25.32
C ASN A 208 12.43 -29.15 26.72
N PRO A 209 13.22 -29.21 27.80
CA PRO A 209 12.70 -29.13 29.17
C PRO A 209 12.46 -27.67 29.57
N GLY A 210 11.42 -27.45 30.38
CA GLY A 210 11.13 -26.19 31.04
C GLY A 210 11.44 -26.25 32.54
N GLU A 211 11.26 -25.11 33.21
CA GLU A 211 10.70 -24.97 34.56
C GLU A 211 10.38 -23.46 34.74
N LEU A 212 9.13 -23.00 34.85
CA LEU A 212 8.07 -23.23 35.85
C LEU A 212 8.25 -22.36 37.10
N PHE A 213 7.40 -21.33 37.25
CA PHE A 213 6.66 -21.15 38.50
C PHE A 213 5.25 -20.64 38.21
N THR A 214 4.32 -21.35 38.83
CA THR A 214 2.87 -21.31 38.75
C THR A 214 2.27 -20.25 39.67
N SER A 215 1.18 -19.64 39.23
CA SER A 215 -0.03 -19.52 40.05
C SER A 215 -1.25 -19.32 39.15
N THR A 216 -2.22 -20.23 39.27
CA THR A 216 -3.63 -19.95 38.97
C THR A 216 -4.25 -19.33 40.24
N PRO A 217 -5.30 -18.52 40.11
CA PRO A 217 -6.62 -19.11 40.23
C PRO A 217 -7.68 -18.54 39.27
N SER A 218 -8.59 -19.44 38.92
CA SER A 218 -10.03 -19.23 38.75
C SER A 218 -10.56 -17.82 39.03
N GLY A 219 -11.21 -17.23 38.03
CA GLY A 219 -11.98 -16.00 38.16
C GLY A 219 -12.79 -15.74 36.90
N LYS A 220 -14.03 -16.26 36.86
CA LYS A 220 -15.05 -15.83 35.91
C LYS A 220 -15.29 -14.33 36.12
N VAL A 221 -14.69 -13.48 35.29
CA VAL A 221 -15.11 -12.08 35.15
C VAL A 221 -15.65 -11.90 33.74
N ARG A 222 -16.97 -11.77 33.70
CA ARG A 222 -17.79 -11.50 32.54
C ARG A 222 -17.64 -9.99 32.24
N GLU A 223 -16.62 -9.61 31.48
CA GLU A 223 -16.53 -8.23 30.97
C GLU A 223 -17.41 -8.11 29.72
N ASN A 224 -18.59 -7.53 29.95
CA ASN A 224 -19.48 -7.02 28.92
C ASN A 224 -18.76 -5.93 28.12
N ILE A 225 -18.17 -6.28 26.98
CA ILE A 225 -17.87 -5.30 25.94
C ILE A 225 -19.21 -4.92 25.31
N LEU A 226 -19.77 -3.82 25.81
CA LEU A 226 -20.79 -3.05 25.12
C LEU A 226 -20.14 -2.53 23.82
N GLN A 227 -20.35 -3.27 22.73
CA GLN A 227 -20.04 -2.80 21.39
C GLN A 227 -20.96 -1.63 21.08
N ASN A 228 -20.54 -0.42 21.42
CA ASN A 228 -21.08 0.80 20.84
C ASN A 228 -20.55 0.94 19.41
N THR A 229 -21.13 0.16 18.50
CA THR A 229 -21.05 0.37 17.06
C THR A 229 -22.07 1.43 16.66
N SER A 230 -21.78 2.69 16.96
CA SER A 230 -22.50 3.80 16.35
C SER A 230 -21.61 4.50 15.32
N MET A 231 -22.06 4.42 14.07
CA MET A 231 -21.92 5.43 13.01
C MET A 231 -20.83 5.20 11.94
N TRP A 232 -21.19 4.39 10.94
CA TRP A 232 -21.30 4.83 9.53
C TRP A 232 -22.59 4.21 8.96
N LYS A 233 -23.74 4.87 9.17
CA LYS A 233 -24.94 4.60 8.39
C LYS A 233 -24.79 5.36 7.06
N ILE A 234 -24.06 4.78 6.12
CA ILE A 234 -24.40 4.98 4.72
C ILE A 234 -25.63 4.10 4.52
N GLY A 235 -26.75 4.71 4.13
CA GLY A 235 -27.98 4.00 3.80
C GLY A 235 -27.75 3.10 2.60
N VAL A 236 -27.15 1.93 2.81
CA VAL A 236 -27.13 0.85 1.83
C VAL A 236 -28.50 0.19 1.95
N CYS A 237 -29.44 0.62 1.11
CA CYS A 237 -30.61 -0.18 0.81
C CYS A 237 -30.14 -1.61 0.53
N LYS A 238 -30.79 -2.59 1.17
CA LYS A 238 -30.66 -4.02 0.86
C LYS A 238 -31.23 -4.33 -0.53
N ALA A 239 -30.78 -3.61 -1.55
CA ALA A 239 -30.90 -4.03 -2.92
C ALA A 239 -29.83 -5.09 -3.13
N THR A 240 -30.24 -6.31 -3.44
CA THR A 240 -29.40 -7.37 -4.00
C THR A 240 -28.65 -6.78 -5.19
N LEU A 241 -27.42 -6.30 -4.98
CA LEU A 241 -26.56 -5.82 -6.05
C LEU A 241 -26.38 -6.94 -7.07
N PRO A 242 -26.40 -6.66 -8.38
CA PRO A 242 -26.16 -7.69 -9.37
C PRO A 242 -24.69 -8.13 -9.25
N LEU A 243 -24.47 -9.26 -8.58
CA LEU A 243 -23.18 -9.95 -8.43
C LEU A 243 -22.54 -10.36 -9.78
N PHE A 244 -23.21 -10.05 -10.90
CA PHE A 244 -22.82 -10.36 -12.26
C PHE A 244 -22.19 -9.18 -13.00
N SER A 245 -22.32 -7.93 -12.51
CA SER A 245 -21.70 -6.80 -13.19
C SER A 245 -20.20 -6.75 -12.94
N LEU A 246 -19.41 -6.93 -14.00
CA LEU A 246 -17.96 -6.77 -14.01
C LEU A 246 -17.56 -5.35 -13.64
N CYS A 247 -18.17 -4.34 -14.28
CA CYS A 247 -17.82 -2.93 -14.07
C CYS A 247 -18.07 -2.49 -12.62
N ALA A 248 -19.21 -2.88 -12.04
CA ALA A 248 -19.52 -2.59 -10.64
C ALA A 248 -18.57 -3.34 -9.68
N GLN A 249 -18.20 -4.59 -9.99
CA GLN A 249 -17.23 -5.36 -9.20
C GLN A 249 -15.83 -4.73 -9.21
N ILE A 250 -15.37 -4.24 -10.37
CA ILE A 250 -14.10 -3.53 -10.53
C ILE A 250 -14.09 -2.26 -9.67
N MET A 251 -15.14 -1.43 -9.75
CA MET A 251 -15.27 -0.22 -8.93
C MET A 251 -15.18 -0.54 -7.43
N ARG A 252 -15.97 -1.50 -6.94
CA ARG A 252 -15.96 -1.88 -5.52
C ARG A 252 -14.61 -2.44 -5.07
N TYR A 253 -13.97 -3.25 -5.90
CA TYR A 253 -12.67 -3.81 -5.58
C TYR A 253 -11.61 -2.70 -5.50
N ALA A 254 -11.62 -1.75 -6.43
CA ALA A 254 -10.74 -0.60 -6.40
C ALA A 254 -10.95 0.27 -5.15
N GLU A 255 -12.20 0.58 -4.77
CA GLU A 255 -12.50 1.38 -3.56
C GLU A 255 -11.96 0.74 -2.28
N GLN A 256 -12.01 -0.59 -2.20
CA GLN A 256 -11.50 -1.34 -1.05
C GLN A 256 -9.98 -1.46 -1.05
N ARG A 257 -9.36 -1.56 -2.24
CA ARG A 257 -7.91 -1.75 -2.38
C ARG A 257 -7.13 -0.46 -2.27
N ILE A 258 -7.60 0.64 -2.87
CA ILE A 258 -6.87 1.92 -2.91
C ILE A 258 -6.39 2.36 -1.51
N PRO A 259 -7.21 2.38 -0.44
CA PRO A 259 -6.77 2.80 0.90
C PRO A 259 -5.74 1.88 1.55
N THR A 260 -5.55 0.66 1.02
CA THR A 260 -4.71 -0.39 1.60
C THR A 260 -3.55 -0.81 0.68
N LEU A 261 -3.35 -0.16 -0.48
CA LEU A 261 -2.30 -0.54 -1.45
C LEU A 261 -0.90 -0.60 -0.84
N ASN A 262 -0.61 0.35 0.03
CA ASN A 262 0.62 0.51 0.80
C ASN A 262 0.87 -0.61 1.85
N GLU A 263 -0.15 -1.39 2.20
CA GLU A 263 0.02 -2.56 3.07
C GLU A 263 0.56 -3.79 2.31
N TYR A 264 0.59 -3.74 0.98
CA TYR A 264 0.91 -4.87 0.12
C TYR A 264 2.12 -4.58 -0.75
N CYS A 265 2.80 -5.64 -1.16
CA CYS A 265 3.96 -5.54 -2.04
C CYS A 265 3.53 -5.15 -3.45
N VAL A 266 4.18 -4.13 -4.04
CA VAL A 266 3.88 -3.67 -5.42
C VAL A 266 4.10 -4.75 -6.48
N VAL A 267 5.02 -5.69 -6.24
CA VAL A 267 5.40 -6.72 -7.22
C VAL A 267 4.46 -7.93 -7.21
N CYS A 268 4.01 -8.36 -6.04
CA CYS A 268 3.36 -9.66 -5.86
C CYS A 268 2.08 -9.61 -5.04
N ASP A 269 1.68 -8.42 -4.60
CA ASP A 269 0.43 -8.12 -3.91
C ASP A 269 0.16 -9.01 -2.67
N GLU A 270 1.22 -9.43 -1.95
CA GLU A 270 1.04 -9.98 -0.61
C GLU A 270 1.20 -8.89 0.44
N ARG A 271 0.45 -9.05 1.52
CA ARG A 271 0.54 -8.16 2.68
C ARG A 271 1.95 -8.21 3.26
N HIS A 272 2.50 -7.04 3.52
CA HIS A 272 3.79 -6.94 4.18
C HIS A 272 3.70 -7.42 5.63
N VAL A 273 4.74 -8.11 6.07
CA VAL A 273 4.90 -8.54 7.48
C VAL A 273 5.91 -7.61 8.13
N PHE A 274 5.57 -6.32 8.22
CA PHE A 274 6.39 -5.35 8.92
C PHE A 274 6.04 -5.34 10.41
N GLN A 275 7.06 -5.34 11.27
CA GLN A 275 6.88 -5.32 12.72
C GLN A 275 6.13 -4.08 13.24
N ASN A 276 6.12 -2.98 12.46
CA ASN A 276 5.59 -1.67 12.88
C ASN A 276 4.44 -1.16 12.00
N GLY A 277 3.69 -2.07 11.36
CA GLY A 277 2.52 -1.71 10.54
C GLY A 277 2.84 -1.41 9.06
N PRO A 278 1.81 -1.08 8.27
CA PRO A 278 1.94 -0.86 6.82
C PRO A 278 2.78 0.38 6.49
N MET A 279 3.14 0.60 5.21
CA MET A 279 4.01 1.72 4.81
C MET A 279 3.19 2.96 4.47
N LEU A 280 3.75 4.17 4.44
CA LEU A 280 3.03 5.29 3.82
C LEU A 280 3.05 5.16 2.29
N LYS A 281 4.20 4.84 1.71
CA LYS A 281 4.37 4.67 0.26
C LYS A 281 4.31 3.20 -0.14
N PRO A 282 3.89 2.89 -1.39
CA PRO A 282 4.03 1.54 -1.95
C PRO A 282 5.47 1.05 -1.86
N ALA A 283 5.65 -0.26 -1.66
CA ALA A 283 6.97 -0.83 -1.47
C ALA A 283 7.08 -2.29 -1.89
N VAL A 284 8.32 -2.72 -2.05
CA VAL A 284 8.70 -4.10 -2.37
C VAL A 284 8.97 -4.87 -1.09
N CYS A 285 8.45 -6.09 -0.99
CA CYS A 285 8.72 -6.96 0.16
C CYS A 285 10.13 -7.57 0.08
N THR A 286 10.61 -8.14 1.18
CA THR A 286 11.96 -8.73 1.29
C THR A 286 12.14 -10.09 0.61
N ARG A 287 11.14 -10.61 -0.12
CA ARG A 287 11.29 -11.87 -0.87
C ARG A 287 12.25 -11.67 -2.04
N GLU A 288 13.19 -12.59 -2.17
CA GLU A 288 14.28 -12.54 -3.16
C GLU A 288 13.77 -12.32 -4.59
N LEU A 289 12.70 -13.02 -4.99
CA LEU A 289 12.09 -12.83 -6.31
C LEU A 289 11.54 -11.42 -6.53
N CYS A 290 10.91 -10.82 -5.51
CA CYS A 290 10.34 -9.47 -5.64
C CYS A 290 11.45 -8.41 -5.69
N VAL A 291 12.48 -8.58 -4.85
CA VAL A 291 13.67 -7.73 -4.84
C VAL A 291 14.38 -7.81 -6.20
N PHE A 292 14.54 -9.02 -6.74
CA PHE A 292 15.12 -9.24 -8.06
C PHE A 292 14.29 -8.61 -9.18
N SER A 293 12.99 -8.91 -9.24
CA SER A 293 12.09 -8.34 -10.26
C SER A 293 12.11 -6.82 -10.24
N PHE A 294 12.15 -6.23 -9.04
CA PHE A 294 12.20 -4.79 -8.90
C PHE A 294 13.55 -4.20 -9.34
N HIS A 295 14.66 -4.62 -8.72
CA HIS A 295 15.96 -3.98 -8.94
C HIS A 295 16.61 -4.36 -10.28
N MET A 296 16.44 -5.60 -10.75
CA MET A 296 17.10 -6.09 -11.96
C MET A 296 16.23 -5.98 -13.20
N LEU A 297 14.92 -6.19 -13.07
CA LEU A 297 14.00 -6.18 -14.22
C LEU A 297 13.20 -4.87 -14.33
N GLY A 298 13.33 -3.95 -13.37
CA GLY A 298 12.57 -2.70 -13.35
C GLY A 298 11.06 -2.91 -13.18
N VAL A 299 10.63 -4.10 -12.75
CA VAL A 299 9.20 -4.41 -12.56
C VAL A 299 8.68 -3.51 -11.45
N MET A 300 7.69 -2.68 -11.77
CA MET A 300 7.11 -1.71 -10.83
C MET A 300 8.04 -0.58 -10.41
N SER A 301 9.10 -0.29 -11.19
CA SER A 301 9.98 0.86 -10.95
C SER A 301 9.18 2.17 -10.85
N GLY A 302 8.30 2.44 -11.83
CA GLY A 302 7.39 3.60 -11.80
C GLY A 302 6.39 3.66 -10.63
N ALA A 303 6.16 2.55 -9.91
CA ALA A 303 5.29 2.55 -8.72
C ALA A 303 6.02 2.98 -7.44
N THR A 304 7.36 3.12 -7.48
CA THR A 304 8.18 3.43 -6.30
C THR A 304 9.27 4.50 -6.57
N GLU A 305 9.66 4.73 -7.83
CA GLU A 305 10.78 5.60 -8.20
C GLU A 305 10.46 7.09 -8.27
N GLU A 306 9.22 7.51 -8.04
CA GLU A 306 8.83 8.91 -8.23
C GLU A 306 8.57 9.67 -6.92
N VAL A 307 9.53 9.59 -6.01
CA VAL A 307 9.63 10.64 -5.00
C VAL A 307 10.68 11.61 -5.51
N ALA A 308 10.27 12.69 -6.18
CA ALA A 308 11.12 13.86 -6.35
C ALA A 308 11.46 14.36 -4.94
N THR A 309 12.56 13.82 -4.43
CA THR A 309 13.04 14.03 -3.07
C THR A 309 14.05 15.14 -3.20
N GLY A 310 13.79 16.27 -2.53
CA GLY A 310 14.72 17.41 -2.57
C GLY A 310 16.14 16.98 -2.20
N ALA A 311 17.15 17.62 -2.79
CA ALA A 311 18.55 17.24 -2.60
C ALA A 311 18.92 17.13 -1.11
N GLU A 312 18.43 18.05 -0.28
CA GLU A 312 18.70 18.03 1.17
C GLU A 312 18.08 16.83 1.89
N VAL A 313 16.93 16.33 1.42
CA VAL A 313 16.31 15.13 2.00
C VAL A 313 17.12 13.88 1.62
N ILE A 314 17.67 13.83 0.40
CA ILE A 314 18.57 12.73 0.01
C ILE A 314 19.82 12.75 0.89
N ASP A 315 20.44 13.92 1.08
CA ASP A 315 21.62 14.06 1.92
C ASP A 315 21.34 13.69 3.37
N LEU A 316 20.17 14.08 3.90
CA LEU A 316 19.72 13.68 5.23
C LEU A 316 19.64 12.15 5.38
N LEU A 317 19.00 11.46 4.45
CA LEU A 317 18.84 10.00 4.49
C LEU A 317 20.19 9.28 4.41
N VAL A 318 21.07 9.75 3.52
CA VAL A 318 22.43 9.20 3.36
C VAL A 318 23.27 9.46 4.62
N ALA A 319 23.17 10.65 5.23
CA ALA A 319 23.86 11.00 6.46
C ALA A 319 23.43 10.13 7.64
N MET A 320 22.12 9.88 7.80
CA MET A 320 21.60 8.97 8.84
C MET A 320 22.05 7.53 8.63
N CYS A 321 22.06 7.04 7.38
CA CYS A 321 22.61 5.72 7.06
C CYS A 321 24.09 5.64 7.45
N ARG A 322 24.88 6.67 7.10
CA ARG A 322 26.30 6.74 7.43
C ARG A 322 26.53 6.71 8.95
N ALA A 323 25.81 7.53 9.70
CA ALA A 323 25.94 7.57 11.15
C ALA A 323 25.57 6.23 11.80
N ALA A 324 24.52 5.58 11.31
CA ALA A 324 24.12 4.26 11.79
C ALA A 324 25.20 3.18 11.51
N LEU A 325 25.88 3.23 10.36
CA LEU A 325 26.98 2.31 10.03
C LEU A 325 28.28 2.59 10.79
N GLN A 326 28.54 3.84 11.13
CA GLN A 326 29.72 4.25 11.89
C GLN A 326 29.57 3.99 13.39
N SER A 327 28.34 3.81 13.89
CA SER A 327 28.08 3.49 15.29
C SER A 327 28.64 2.11 15.67
N SER A 328 29.18 2.00 16.89
CA SER A 328 29.54 0.72 17.50
C SER A 328 28.33 -0.21 17.66
N ARG A 329 27.11 0.34 17.67
CA ARG A 329 25.83 -0.36 17.76
C ARG A 329 25.24 -0.74 16.40
N LYS A 330 25.96 -0.56 15.29
CA LYS A 330 25.45 -0.81 13.92
C LYS A 330 24.75 -2.17 13.73
N SER A 331 25.24 -3.20 14.41
CA SER A 331 24.64 -4.55 14.38
C SER A 331 23.20 -4.61 14.90
N LEU A 332 22.83 -3.66 15.76
CA LEU A 332 21.53 -3.56 16.40
C LEU A 332 20.64 -2.48 15.76
N ILE A 333 21.21 -1.35 15.35
CA ILE A 333 20.44 -0.16 14.93
C ILE A 333 20.38 0.06 13.42
N PHE A 334 21.25 -0.59 12.64
CA PHE A 334 21.19 -0.52 11.18
C PHE A 334 20.09 -1.45 10.64
N GLU A 335 18.85 -1.12 10.98
CA GLU A 335 17.66 -1.89 10.64
C GLU A 335 16.61 -1.02 9.95
N PRO A 336 16.03 -1.48 8.82
CA PRO A 336 16.34 -2.70 8.10
C PRO A 336 17.73 -2.67 7.44
N TYR A 337 18.37 -3.84 7.35
CA TYR A 337 19.56 -4.06 6.51
C TYR A 337 19.15 -4.23 5.02
N PRO A 338 19.95 -3.76 4.04
CA PRO A 338 19.62 -3.84 2.62
C PRO A 338 19.53 -5.28 2.10
N SER A 339 18.63 -5.46 1.13
CA SER A 339 18.55 -6.66 0.29
C SER A 339 18.78 -6.21 -1.15
N ILE A 340 20.02 -6.33 -1.64
CA ILE A 340 20.44 -5.81 -2.95
C ILE A 340 21.09 -6.95 -3.73
N VAL A 341 20.62 -7.15 -4.96
CA VAL A 341 21.16 -8.15 -5.90
C VAL A 341 22.56 -7.72 -6.35
N ASP A 342 23.46 -8.69 -6.50
CA ASP A 342 24.78 -8.43 -7.06
C ASP A 342 24.66 -8.13 -8.57
N PRO A 343 25.09 -6.93 -9.04
CA PRO A 343 25.04 -6.57 -10.46
C PRO A 343 25.84 -7.50 -11.38
N HIS A 344 26.90 -8.13 -10.86
CA HIS A 344 27.74 -9.06 -11.62
C HIS A 344 27.27 -10.51 -11.53
N ASN A 345 26.52 -10.85 -10.49
CA ASN A 345 25.95 -12.18 -10.31
C ASN A 345 24.48 -12.09 -9.85
N PRO A 346 23.53 -12.01 -10.79
CA PRO A 346 22.11 -11.80 -10.48
C PRO A 346 21.45 -12.94 -9.69
N LYS A 347 22.12 -14.08 -9.50
CA LYS A 347 21.65 -15.21 -8.68
C LYS A 347 21.94 -15.03 -7.19
N THR A 348 22.72 -14.02 -6.82
CA THR A 348 23.17 -13.79 -5.45
C THR A 348 22.85 -12.37 -4.96
N LEU A 349 22.67 -12.22 -3.66
CA LEU A 349 22.53 -10.91 -3.02
C LEU A 349 23.90 -10.40 -2.58
N ALA A 350 24.32 -9.25 -3.09
CA ALA A 350 25.50 -8.54 -2.61
C ALA A 350 25.33 -8.02 -1.17
N PHE A 351 24.10 -7.62 -0.82
CA PHE A 351 23.72 -7.29 0.55
C PHE A 351 22.51 -8.12 0.97
N SER A 352 22.62 -8.83 2.09
CA SER A 352 21.55 -9.67 2.63
C SER A 352 21.41 -9.50 4.14
N PRO A 353 20.18 -9.37 4.68
CA PRO A 353 19.95 -9.36 6.12
C PRO A 353 20.42 -10.64 6.84
N LYS A 354 20.49 -11.77 6.10
CA LYS A 354 20.96 -13.08 6.59
C LYS A 354 22.49 -13.16 6.70
N SER A 355 23.21 -12.41 5.86
CA SER A 355 24.67 -12.36 5.81
C SER A 355 25.12 -10.91 5.65
N ARG A 356 25.37 -10.26 6.78
CA ARG A 356 25.61 -8.81 6.83
C ARG A 356 27.09 -8.50 6.69
N SER A 357 27.45 -7.84 5.60
CA SER A 357 28.79 -7.27 5.40
C SER A 357 28.74 -5.76 5.60
N TYR A 358 29.11 -5.28 6.79
CA TYR A 358 29.10 -3.85 7.09
C TYR A 358 30.24 -3.10 6.39
N ASP A 359 31.42 -3.73 6.23
CA ASP A 359 32.58 -3.09 5.61
C ASP A 359 32.35 -2.86 4.11
N ARG A 360 31.79 -3.84 3.40
CA ARG A 360 31.43 -3.69 1.98
C ARG A 360 30.34 -2.63 1.78
N LEU A 361 29.39 -2.58 2.70
CA LEU A 361 28.29 -1.62 2.70
C LEU A 361 28.79 -0.20 2.96
N GLN A 362 29.70 -0.03 3.93
CA GLN A 362 30.36 1.25 4.21
C GLN A 362 31.12 1.74 2.97
N LYS A 363 31.90 0.87 2.32
CA LYS A 363 32.63 1.22 1.08
C LYS A 363 31.70 1.68 -0.04
N ALA A 364 30.59 0.99 -0.26
CA ALA A 364 29.58 1.40 -1.23
C ALA A 364 28.97 2.78 -0.87
N LEU A 365 28.68 3.01 0.42
CA LEU A 365 28.11 4.27 0.89
C LEU A 365 29.10 5.43 0.76
N ASP A 366 30.39 5.21 1.04
CA ASP A 366 31.43 6.22 0.87
C ASP A 366 31.55 6.65 -0.60
N ASN A 367 31.40 5.70 -1.54
CA ASN A 367 31.34 6.00 -2.98
C ASN A 367 30.09 6.80 -3.36
N VAL A 368 28.93 6.51 -2.77
CA VAL A 368 27.72 7.34 -2.94
C VAL A 368 27.98 8.77 -2.49
N LEU A 369 28.59 8.95 -1.31
CA LEU A 369 28.93 10.27 -0.76
C LEU A 369 29.94 11.02 -1.62
N LEU A 370 30.94 10.32 -2.17
CA LEU A 370 31.94 10.91 -3.06
C LEU A 370 31.28 11.48 -4.32
N VAL A 371 30.47 10.67 -5.01
CA VAL A 371 29.80 11.11 -6.24
C VAL A 371 28.82 12.24 -5.93
N ARG A 372 28.06 12.19 -4.84
CA ARG A 372 27.14 13.28 -4.49
C ARG A 372 27.83 14.62 -4.22
N ARG A 373 29.09 14.62 -3.75
CA ARG A 373 29.87 15.86 -3.56
C ARG A 373 30.43 16.40 -4.87
N MET A 374 30.78 15.51 -5.80
CA MET A 374 31.49 15.87 -7.04
C MET A 374 30.55 16.08 -8.23
N ALA A 375 29.45 15.32 -8.29
CA ALA A 375 28.57 15.26 -9.44
C ALA A 375 27.60 16.44 -9.46
N GLN A 376 27.68 17.20 -10.54
CA GLN A 376 26.71 18.21 -10.93
C GLN A 376 26.09 17.77 -12.25
N GLY A 377 24.76 17.87 -12.38
CA GLY A 377 24.07 17.52 -13.62
C GLY A 377 22.86 16.59 -13.43
N PRO A 378 22.29 16.10 -14.55
CA PRO A 378 21.09 15.27 -14.53
C PRO A 378 21.35 13.92 -13.87
N TYR A 379 20.29 13.33 -13.28
CA TYR A 379 20.37 12.05 -12.56
C TYR A 379 20.98 10.90 -13.39
N SER A 380 20.76 10.90 -14.71
CA SER A 380 21.32 9.92 -15.63
C SER A 380 22.85 9.94 -15.66
N GLU A 381 23.46 11.11 -15.51
CA GLU A 381 24.93 11.25 -15.45
C GLU A 381 25.47 10.85 -14.09
N ILE A 382 24.78 11.26 -13.01
CA ILE A 382 25.10 10.84 -11.64
C ILE A 382 25.07 9.31 -11.54
N LYS A 383 24.05 8.66 -12.14
CA LYS A 383 23.94 7.21 -12.18
C LYS A 383 25.14 6.57 -12.86
N LYS A 384 25.51 7.03 -14.07
CA LYS A 384 26.69 6.49 -14.78
C LYS A 384 27.97 6.60 -13.96
N GLN A 385 28.15 7.71 -13.24
CA GLN A 385 29.30 7.92 -12.38
C GLN A 385 29.29 6.97 -11.16
N LEU A 386 28.14 6.78 -10.52
CA LEU A 386 27.96 5.80 -9.44
C LEU A 386 28.30 4.39 -9.93
N ASP A 387 27.70 3.96 -11.04
CA ASP A 387 27.90 2.62 -11.62
C ASP A 387 29.37 2.38 -11.99
N LYS A 388 30.08 3.42 -12.46
CA LYS A 388 31.50 3.36 -12.82
C LYS A 388 32.43 3.21 -11.62
N ILE A 389 32.16 3.93 -10.52
CA ILE A 389 33.00 3.90 -9.32
C ILE A 389 32.77 2.62 -8.52
N ASP A 390 31.51 2.27 -8.32
CA ASP A 390 31.12 1.06 -7.61
C ASP A 390 29.75 0.58 -8.11
N PRO A 391 29.66 -0.60 -8.74
CA PRO A 391 28.41 -1.18 -9.21
C PRO A 391 27.30 -1.27 -8.15
N LEU A 392 27.65 -1.27 -6.87
CA LEU A 392 26.70 -1.31 -5.75
C LEU A 392 26.31 0.09 -5.22
N ALA A 393 26.96 1.17 -5.63
CA ALA A 393 26.67 2.51 -5.13
C ALA A 393 25.28 3.01 -5.57
N HIS A 394 24.95 2.90 -6.86
CA HIS A 394 23.63 3.29 -7.34
C HIS A 394 22.49 2.41 -6.78
N PRO A 395 22.58 1.06 -6.79
CA PRO A 395 21.60 0.21 -6.13
C PRO A 395 21.42 0.52 -4.64
N LEU A 396 22.51 0.84 -3.92
CA LEU A 396 22.45 1.24 -2.53
C LEU A 396 21.72 2.57 -2.33
N LEU A 397 22.04 3.59 -3.13
CA LEU A 397 21.35 4.88 -3.08
C LEU A 397 19.86 4.71 -3.38
N GLN A 398 19.51 3.96 -4.43
CA GLN A 398 18.13 3.64 -4.77
C GLN A 398 17.42 2.94 -3.62
N TRP A 399 18.07 1.97 -2.97
CA TRP A 399 17.54 1.32 -1.78
C TRP A 399 17.32 2.31 -0.63
N ILE A 400 18.27 3.19 -0.31
CA ILE A 400 18.15 4.19 0.77
C ILE A 400 16.88 5.04 0.57
N LEU A 401 16.65 5.49 -0.67
CA LEU A 401 15.50 6.32 -1.03
C LEU A 401 14.19 5.53 -0.99
N ALA A 402 14.15 4.34 -1.62
CA ALA A 402 12.95 3.53 -1.75
C ALA A 402 12.48 2.92 -0.41
N SER A 403 13.41 2.67 0.51
CA SER A 403 13.09 2.09 1.82
C SER A 403 12.73 3.14 2.88
N ASN A 404 12.87 4.44 2.57
CA ASN A 404 12.35 5.49 3.44
C ASN A 404 10.81 5.44 3.46
N ARG A 405 10.26 5.11 4.62
CA ARG A 405 8.81 4.95 4.80
C ARG A 405 8.09 6.27 5.04
N SER A 406 8.83 7.35 5.32
CA SER A 406 8.29 8.66 5.61
C SER A 406 8.28 9.55 4.38
N HIS A 407 7.22 10.34 4.20
CA HIS A 407 7.26 11.48 3.29
C HIS A 407 7.92 12.65 4.02
N ILE A 408 9.11 13.05 3.57
CA ILE A 408 9.93 14.09 4.19
C ILE A 408 10.03 15.24 3.19
N VAL A 409 9.69 16.45 3.65
CA VAL A 409 9.72 17.67 2.83
C VAL A 409 10.50 18.73 3.58
N LYS A 410 11.49 19.35 2.94
CA LYS A 410 12.18 20.51 3.53
C LYS A 410 11.21 21.70 3.56
N LEU A 411 11.12 22.37 4.71
CA LEU A 411 10.30 23.56 4.84
C LEU A 411 10.96 24.73 4.10
N PRO A 412 10.24 25.44 3.20
CA PRO A 412 10.73 26.67 2.62
C PRO A 412 10.89 27.74 3.71
N LEU A 413 11.80 28.71 3.50
CA LEU A 413 12.11 29.76 4.47
C LEU A 413 10.86 30.45 5.04
N SER A 414 9.85 30.70 4.20
CA SER A 414 8.58 31.33 4.59
C SER A 414 7.70 30.50 5.54
N ARG A 415 7.99 29.21 5.71
CA ARG A 415 7.23 28.27 6.55
C ARG A 415 8.07 27.64 7.66
N GLN A 416 9.31 28.08 7.83
CA GLN A 416 10.16 27.62 8.92
C GLN A 416 9.63 28.11 10.26
N LEU A 417 9.73 27.26 11.28
CA LEU A 417 9.44 27.63 12.65
C LEU A 417 10.56 28.52 13.14
N THR A 418 10.20 29.76 13.47
CA THR A 418 11.14 30.85 13.80
C THR A 418 11.93 30.56 15.07
N PHE A 419 11.34 29.85 16.02
CA PHE A 419 11.94 29.51 17.31
C PHE A 419 12.94 28.33 17.27
N MET A 420 13.09 27.64 16.14
CA MET A 420 14.03 26.51 16.05
C MET A 420 15.42 26.92 15.57
N HIS A 421 15.59 28.12 14.99
CA HIS A 421 16.89 28.68 14.58
C HIS A 421 17.82 27.74 13.79
N THR A 422 17.25 26.90 12.94
CA THR A 422 18.00 26.11 11.96
C THR A 422 17.37 26.22 10.57
N PRO A 423 18.19 26.33 9.50
CA PRO A 423 17.69 26.29 8.13
C PRO A 423 17.26 24.88 7.70
N HIS A 424 17.64 23.84 8.44
CA HIS A 424 17.36 22.44 8.11
C HIS A 424 16.14 21.92 8.87
N GLN A 425 14.98 22.46 8.51
CA GLN A 425 13.69 22.03 9.05
C GLN A 425 12.93 21.21 8.03
N PHE A 426 12.47 20.04 8.44
CA PHE A 426 11.74 19.10 7.60
C PHE A 426 10.39 18.79 8.22
N LEU A 427 9.36 18.78 7.37
CA LEU A 427 8.04 18.23 7.70
C LEU A 427 8.05 16.74 7.38
N LEU A 428 7.57 15.93 8.32
CA LEU A 428 7.48 14.48 8.21
C LEU A 428 6.03 14.05 8.28
N ILE A 429 5.60 13.33 7.25
CA ILE A 429 4.40 12.51 7.28
C ILE A 429 4.90 11.07 7.31
N SER A 430 5.00 10.50 8.50
CA SER A 430 5.59 9.18 8.72
C SER A 430 4.55 8.08 8.97
N SER A 431 3.29 8.45 9.22
CA SER A 431 2.24 7.50 9.59
C SER A 431 1.46 7.05 8.36
N PRO A 432 1.26 5.74 8.15
CA PRO A 432 0.35 5.21 7.13
C PRO A 432 -1.06 5.78 7.28
N PRO A 433 -1.87 5.83 6.21
CA PRO A 433 -3.23 6.38 6.26
C PRO A 433 -4.08 5.77 7.39
N CYS A 434 -3.99 4.47 7.61
CA CYS A 434 -4.73 3.79 8.68
C CYS A 434 -4.27 4.20 10.09
N LYS A 435 -2.95 4.37 10.30
CA LYS A 435 -2.40 4.81 11.58
C LYS A 435 -2.74 6.28 11.84
N GLU A 436 -2.66 7.11 10.79
CA GLU A 436 -3.10 8.50 10.84
C GLU A 436 -4.60 8.59 11.14
N ALA A 437 -5.46 7.78 10.52
CA ALA A 437 -6.89 7.76 10.80
C ALA A 437 -7.20 7.35 12.26
N HIS A 438 -6.48 6.35 12.80
CA HIS A 438 -6.56 6.00 14.22
C HIS A 438 -6.10 7.15 15.12
N PHE A 439 -4.99 7.79 14.77
CA PHE A 439 -4.46 8.96 15.47
C PHE A 439 -5.47 10.12 15.46
N GLN A 440 -6.09 10.43 14.33
CA GLN A 440 -7.12 11.48 14.21
C GLN A 440 -8.38 11.14 15.02
N THR A 441 -8.79 9.87 15.02
CA THR A 441 -9.91 9.41 15.86
C THR A 441 -9.59 9.57 17.34
N ALA A 442 -8.38 9.15 17.76
CA ALA A 442 -7.91 9.33 19.12
C ALA A 442 -7.78 10.83 19.50
N LYS A 443 -7.31 11.67 18.58
CA LYS A 443 -7.22 13.12 18.75
C LYS A 443 -8.59 13.75 19.00
N LYS A 444 -9.62 13.35 18.26
CA LYS A 444 -10.99 13.84 18.46
C LYS A 444 -11.55 13.45 19.84
N LEU A 445 -11.21 12.26 20.33
CA LEU A 445 -11.70 11.73 21.61
C LEU A 445 -10.93 12.27 22.83
N TYR A 446 -9.61 12.40 22.73
CA TYR A 446 -8.71 12.62 23.88
C TYR A 446 -7.85 13.89 23.75
N GLY A 447 -7.95 14.62 22.65
CA GLY A 447 -7.06 15.73 22.32
C GLY A 447 -5.67 15.26 21.85
N SER A 448 -4.83 16.25 21.53
CA SER A 448 -3.43 16.05 21.12
C SER A 448 -2.56 17.19 21.64
N THR A 449 -1.28 16.92 21.88
CA THR A 449 -0.28 17.95 22.21
C THR A 449 1.02 17.71 21.45
N PHE A 450 1.79 18.77 21.22
CA PHE A 450 3.15 18.66 20.73
C PHE A 450 4.12 18.37 21.87
N ALA A 451 5.22 17.69 21.54
CA ALA A 451 6.38 17.53 22.40
C ALA A 451 7.63 17.24 21.55
N PHE A 452 8.79 17.33 22.19
CA PHE A 452 10.08 16.96 21.63
C PHE A 452 10.49 15.55 22.04
N HIS A 453 11.34 14.95 21.21
CA HIS A 453 12.02 13.68 21.50
C HIS A 453 13.43 13.74 20.96
N GLY A 454 14.43 13.73 21.85
CA GLY A 454 15.81 13.65 21.41
C GLY A 454 16.22 12.22 21.11
N SER A 455 17.01 12.04 20.04
CA SER A 455 17.69 10.79 19.77
C SER A 455 18.94 11.04 18.93
N HIS A 456 20.03 10.35 19.25
CA HIS A 456 21.26 10.33 18.45
C HIS A 456 20.99 10.06 16.96
N ILE A 457 21.73 10.76 16.08
CA ILE A 457 21.63 10.67 14.61
C ILE A 457 21.67 9.21 14.09
N GLU A 458 22.50 8.37 14.69
CA GLU A 458 22.66 6.96 14.33
C GLU A 458 21.39 6.11 14.46
N ASN A 459 20.43 6.52 15.32
CA ASN A 459 19.17 5.80 15.49
C ASN A 459 18.14 6.20 14.41
N TRP A 460 18.33 7.33 13.73
CA TRP A 460 17.34 7.88 12.79
C TRP A 460 17.16 7.05 11.52
N HIS A 461 18.20 6.31 11.11
CA HIS A 461 18.05 5.29 10.05
C HIS A 461 16.90 4.33 10.36
N SER A 462 16.87 3.80 11.59
CA SER A 462 15.81 2.89 12.03
C SER A 462 14.51 3.63 12.29
N ILE A 463 14.53 4.76 13.01
CA ILE A 463 13.31 5.49 13.39
C ILE A 463 12.51 5.94 12.16
N LEU A 464 13.15 6.45 11.10
CA LEU A 464 12.45 6.87 9.88
C LEU A 464 11.74 5.73 9.15
N ARG A 465 12.17 4.50 9.39
CA ARG A 465 11.66 3.31 8.71
C ARG A 465 10.72 2.51 9.59
N ASN A 466 10.99 2.45 10.88
CA ASN A 466 10.26 1.63 11.85
C ASN A 466 9.31 2.45 12.72
N GLY A 467 9.39 3.78 12.65
CA GLY A 467 8.75 4.67 13.61
C GLY A 467 9.47 4.65 14.95
N LEU A 468 8.97 5.46 15.87
CA LEU A 468 9.42 5.42 17.25
C LEU A 468 8.83 4.20 17.95
N VAL A 469 9.69 3.49 18.66
CA VAL A 469 9.33 2.26 19.38
C VAL A 469 9.59 2.45 20.86
N ASN A 470 8.75 1.81 21.67
CA ASN A 470 9.01 1.65 23.09
C ASN A 470 10.22 0.72 23.29
N ALA A 471 11.40 1.31 23.51
CA ALA A 471 12.66 0.58 23.65
C ALA A 471 12.92 0.10 25.09
N SER A 472 12.07 0.45 26.06
CA SER A 472 12.28 0.12 27.48
C SER A 472 12.41 -1.39 27.72
N TYR A 473 13.45 -1.78 28.46
CA TYR A 473 13.85 -3.15 28.79
C TYR A 473 14.18 -4.01 27.57
N THR A 474 14.59 -3.39 26.46
CA THR A 474 15.09 -4.08 25.27
C THR A 474 16.56 -3.76 25.03
N LYS A 475 17.20 -4.49 24.11
CA LYS A 475 18.57 -4.19 23.68
C LYS A 475 18.73 -2.77 23.09
N LEU A 476 17.63 -2.16 22.63
CA LEU A 476 17.62 -0.81 22.05
C LEU A 476 17.64 0.31 23.09
N GLN A 477 17.44 -0.02 24.38
CA GLN A 477 17.44 0.97 25.45
C GLN A 477 18.84 1.58 25.65
N LEU A 478 18.97 2.89 25.39
CA LEU A 478 20.18 3.67 25.68
C LEU A 478 20.13 4.33 27.06
N HIS A 479 18.98 4.90 27.40
CA HIS A 479 18.74 5.61 28.65
C HIS A 479 17.77 4.81 29.53
N GLY A 480 17.88 4.96 30.85
CA GLY A 480 17.02 4.24 31.80
C GLY A 480 15.53 4.54 31.62
N ALA A 481 14.68 3.60 32.03
CA ALA A 481 13.22 3.75 32.04
C ALA A 481 12.71 4.23 33.42
N ALA A 482 13.21 5.38 33.89
CA ALA A 482 13.01 5.88 35.26
C ALA A 482 11.53 6.12 35.61
N TYR A 483 10.71 6.52 34.65
CA TYR A 483 9.28 6.78 34.81
C TYR A 483 8.42 5.69 34.16
N GLY A 484 8.97 4.48 34.04
CA GLY A 484 8.27 3.33 33.49
C GLY A 484 8.50 3.11 31.99
N LYS A 485 7.80 2.10 31.47
CA LYS A 485 7.99 1.57 30.12
C LYS A 485 7.33 2.48 29.07
N GLY A 486 8.09 3.08 28.17
CA GLY A 486 7.51 3.91 27.11
C GLY A 486 8.50 4.68 26.25
N ILE A 487 7.94 5.48 25.34
CA ILE A 487 8.65 6.48 24.57
C ILE A 487 8.72 7.75 25.42
N TYR A 488 9.94 8.24 25.66
CA TYR A 488 10.22 9.41 26.49
C TYR A 488 10.18 10.69 25.64
N LEU A 489 9.48 11.68 26.16
CA LEU A 489 9.05 12.90 25.47
C LEU A 489 9.18 14.08 26.44
N SER A 490 9.32 15.31 25.93
CA SER A 490 9.37 16.51 26.78
C SER A 490 8.69 17.67 26.08
N PRO A 491 7.89 18.50 26.79
CA PRO A 491 7.41 19.74 26.21
C PRO A 491 8.51 20.79 26.05
N ILE A 492 9.64 20.64 26.77
CA ILE A 492 10.80 21.52 26.79
C ILE A 492 11.89 21.02 25.82
N SER A 493 12.39 21.91 24.95
CA SER A 493 13.43 21.59 23.95
C SER A 493 14.77 21.18 24.59
N SER A 494 15.29 21.92 25.56
CA SER A 494 16.58 21.64 26.23
C SER A 494 16.71 20.21 26.76
N ILE A 495 15.63 19.66 27.31
CA ILE A 495 15.62 18.26 27.77
C ILE A 495 15.87 17.32 26.59
N SER A 496 15.19 17.52 25.46
CA SER A 496 15.36 16.67 24.27
C SER A 496 16.72 16.88 23.60
N PHE A 497 17.24 18.11 23.55
CA PHE A 497 18.59 18.38 23.06
C PHE A 497 19.65 17.52 23.77
N GLY A 498 19.53 17.35 25.09
CA GLY A 498 20.42 16.50 25.87
C GLY A 498 20.45 15.03 25.42
N TYR A 499 19.37 14.53 24.81
CA TYR A 499 19.26 13.14 24.31
C TYR A 499 19.58 13.00 22.80
N SER A 500 19.83 14.11 22.09
CA SER A 500 20.16 14.11 20.66
C SER A 500 21.66 13.90 20.36
N GLY A 501 22.52 13.96 21.38
CA GLY A 501 23.97 13.81 21.24
C GLY A 501 24.68 15.06 20.68
N LYS A 502 26.02 15.04 20.64
CA LYS A 502 26.87 16.19 20.26
C LYS A 502 26.85 16.56 18.76
N ASN A 503 26.24 15.74 17.91
CA ASN A 503 26.04 15.98 16.47
C ASN A 503 24.52 15.95 16.18
N SER A 504 23.89 17.12 16.17
CA SER A 504 22.48 17.31 16.54
C SER A 504 21.49 17.09 15.39
N HIS A 505 20.61 16.10 15.52
CA HIS A 505 19.39 15.95 14.72
C HIS A 505 18.21 15.70 15.65
N GLU A 506 17.24 16.59 15.65
CA GLU A 506 16.02 16.52 16.43
C GLU A 506 14.81 16.17 15.57
N PRO A 507 13.95 15.26 15.98
CA PRO A 507 12.55 15.26 15.57
C PRO A 507 11.70 16.10 16.54
N LYS A 508 10.59 16.61 16.04
CA LYS A 508 9.45 16.99 16.89
C LYS A 508 8.29 16.08 16.63
N LEU A 509 7.68 15.66 17.73
CA LEU A 509 6.63 14.66 17.73
C LEU A 509 5.31 15.33 18.11
N LEU A 510 4.26 14.92 17.43
CA LEU A 510 2.90 15.15 17.84
C LEU A 510 2.44 13.90 18.61
N ILE A 511 1.92 14.11 19.81
CA ILE A 511 1.44 13.06 20.70
C ILE A 511 -0.07 13.16 20.81
N THR A 512 -0.76 12.04 20.62
CA THR A 512 -2.14 11.86 21.07
C THR A 512 -2.16 10.66 22.01
N SER A 513 -2.37 10.86 23.30
CA SER A 513 -2.54 9.70 24.17
C SER A 513 -3.31 10.04 25.42
N LYS A 514 -4.40 9.31 25.65
CA LYS A 514 -5.04 9.16 26.96
C LYS A 514 -4.13 8.52 28.02
N ASN A 515 -3.11 7.79 27.57
CA ASN A 515 -2.16 7.06 28.42
C ASN A 515 -0.82 7.79 28.56
N LEU A 516 -0.75 9.08 28.19
CA LEU A 516 0.46 9.88 28.37
C LEU A 516 0.68 10.11 29.87
N GLN A 517 1.75 9.53 30.40
CA GLN A 517 2.14 9.74 31.79
C GLN A 517 3.01 10.99 31.86
N LYS A 518 2.60 12.00 32.63
CA LYS A 518 3.32 13.27 32.78
C LYS A 518 4.02 13.32 34.13
N HIS A 519 5.35 13.37 34.13
CA HIS A 519 6.19 13.51 35.31
C HIS A 519 6.95 14.85 35.22
N GLY A 520 6.24 15.93 35.54
CA GLY A 520 6.73 17.30 35.30
C GLY A 520 6.97 17.53 33.81
N ASN A 521 8.21 17.84 33.45
CA ASN A 521 8.65 18.07 32.07
C ASN A 521 9.10 16.80 31.33
N ILE A 522 8.99 15.62 31.95
CA ILE A 522 9.30 14.34 31.30
C ILE A 522 8.01 13.55 31.15
N TRP A 523 7.66 13.21 29.92
CA TRP A 523 6.44 12.50 29.58
C TRP A 523 6.77 11.11 29.01
N VAL A 524 5.97 10.11 29.35
CA VAL A 524 6.16 8.73 28.92
C VAL A 524 4.90 8.25 28.21
N CYS A 525 5.04 7.87 26.94
CA CYS A 525 3.97 7.24 26.17
C CYS A 525 4.21 5.74 26.05
N PRO A 526 3.41 4.88 26.72
CA PRO A 526 3.63 3.43 26.70
C PRO A 526 3.28 2.78 25.35
N VAL A 527 2.39 3.41 24.58
CA VAL A 527 1.87 2.90 23.30
C VAL A 527 2.50 3.67 22.15
N SER A 528 3.24 3.00 21.27
CA SER A 528 3.91 3.64 20.12
C SER A 528 2.95 4.22 19.08
N ASP A 529 1.73 3.68 18.97
CA ASP A 529 0.73 4.15 18.00
C ASP A 529 0.11 5.50 18.35
N HIS A 530 0.34 5.95 19.57
CA HIS A 530 -0.11 7.24 20.07
C HIS A 530 0.90 8.38 19.80
N VAL A 531 2.04 8.06 19.20
CA VAL A 531 3.11 9.01 18.89
C VAL A 531 3.31 9.09 17.39
N CYS A 532 3.25 10.30 16.83
CA CYS A 532 3.47 10.57 15.42
C CYS A 532 4.55 11.64 15.23
N THR A 533 5.61 11.32 14.50
CA THR A 533 6.63 12.32 14.13
C THR A 533 6.06 13.29 13.09
N ARG A 534 6.21 14.60 13.33
CA ARG A 534 5.72 15.66 12.43
C ARG A 534 6.81 16.56 11.89
N PHE A 535 7.85 16.85 12.67
CA PHE A 535 8.98 17.60 12.17
C PHE A 535 10.29 16.90 12.46
N LEU A 536 11.32 17.29 11.73
CA LEU A 536 12.71 16.99 12.01
C LEU A 536 13.51 18.27 11.78
N PHE A 537 14.21 18.72 12.80
CA PHE A 537 15.15 19.82 12.80
C PHE A 537 16.55 19.25 12.86
N VAL A 538 17.42 19.72 12.00
CA VAL A 538 18.81 19.28 11.95
C VAL A 538 19.68 20.47 12.28
N TYR A 539 20.67 20.30 13.14
CA TYR A 539 21.59 21.37 13.51
C TYR A 539 22.99 21.00 13.04
N GLU A 540 23.68 21.99 12.52
CA GLU A 540 25.08 21.85 12.16
C GLU A 540 25.95 21.96 13.42
N ASN A 541 27.16 21.40 13.35
CA ASN A 541 28.05 21.23 14.49
C ASN A 541 28.12 22.47 15.41
N GLY A 542 27.73 22.29 16.67
CA GLY A 542 27.78 23.32 17.71
C GLY A 542 26.57 24.26 17.75
N GLN A 543 25.64 24.17 16.79
CA GLN A 543 24.37 24.89 16.84
C GLN A 543 23.35 24.10 17.65
N VAL A 544 22.61 24.82 18.48
CA VAL A 544 21.39 24.36 19.14
C VAL A 544 20.33 25.44 18.94
N GLY A 545 19.07 25.04 18.86
CA GLY A 545 17.96 25.97 18.83
C GLY A 545 17.76 26.63 20.20
N ASP A 546 16.69 27.41 20.34
CA ASP A 546 16.33 28.00 21.63
C ASP A 546 16.13 26.89 22.68
N ILE A 547 16.87 27.00 23.79
CA ILE A 547 16.89 26.01 24.87
C ILE A 547 15.65 26.08 25.79
N ASP A 548 14.94 27.21 25.75
CA ASP A 548 13.80 27.50 26.61
C ASP A 548 12.44 27.33 25.91
N ILE A 549 12.39 26.61 24.79
CA ILE A 549 11.14 26.42 24.06
C ILE A 549 10.24 25.43 24.78
N ASN A 550 9.06 25.91 25.18
CA ASN A 550 7.99 25.10 25.72
C ASN A 550 6.84 24.96 24.72
N THR A 551 6.61 23.73 24.24
CA THR A 551 5.50 23.40 23.32
C THR A 551 4.10 23.60 23.92
N GLN A 552 3.99 23.85 25.22
CA GLN A 552 2.71 24.15 25.88
C GLN A 552 2.36 25.64 25.82
N GLU A 553 3.26 26.51 25.35
CA GLU A 553 2.95 27.93 25.16
C GLU A 553 2.07 28.15 23.93
N ASP A 554 1.03 28.99 24.09
CA ASP A 554 0.05 29.27 23.03
C ASP A 554 0.71 29.81 21.76
N LYS A 555 1.70 30.71 21.88
CA LYS A 555 2.44 31.27 20.75
C LYS A 555 3.12 30.16 19.92
N ILE A 556 3.78 29.23 20.61
CA ILE A 556 4.47 28.09 20.00
C ILE A 556 3.46 27.14 19.34
N GLN A 557 2.35 26.83 20.02
CA GLN A 557 1.31 25.95 19.47
C GLN A 557 0.64 26.54 18.23
N GLN A 558 0.36 27.83 18.23
CA GLN A 558 -0.23 28.54 17.09
C GLN A 558 0.70 28.55 15.88
N GLU A 559 2.00 28.78 16.08
CA GLU A 559 2.98 28.74 14.99
C GLU A 559 3.11 27.33 14.39
N ILE A 560 3.22 26.29 15.22
CA ILE A 560 3.25 24.91 14.74
C ILE A 560 1.97 24.56 13.97
N SER A 561 0.81 24.94 14.51
CA SER A 561 -0.48 24.65 13.90
C SER A 561 -0.64 25.36 12.56
N ARG A 562 -0.15 26.60 12.42
CA ARG A 562 -0.11 27.32 11.14
C ARG A 562 0.73 26.59 10.10
N VAL A 563 1.90 26.07 10.49
CA VAL A 563 2.76 25.31 9.58
C VAL A 563 2.13 23.98 9.18
N ILE A 564 1.42 23.28 10.07
CA ILE A 564 0.75 22.00 9.73
C ILE A 564 -0.52 22.22 8.90
N ALA A 565 -1.33 23.24 9.24
CA ALA A 565 -2.61 23.50 8.59
C ALA A 565 -2.46 24.04 7.15
N SER A 566 -1.34 24.70 6.86
CA SER A 566 -1.01 25.08 5.49
C SER A 566 -0.66 23.81 4.69
N LYS A 567 -1.54 23.42 3.75
CA LYS A 567 -1.23 22.36 2.78
C LYS A 567 0.11 22.72 2.12
N PRO A 568 1.12 21.84 2.14
CA PRO A 568 2.32 22.10 1.35
C PRO A 568 1.92 22.09 -0.11
N CYS A 569 2.25 23.17 -0.82
CA CYS A 569 2.10 23.29 -2.26
C CYS A 569 2.81 22.13 -2.97
#